data_AF-A0A8H4UYP4-F1
#
_entry.id   AF-A0A8H4UYP4-F1
#
_cell.length_a   1.000
_cell.length_b   1.000
_cell.length_c   1.000
_cell.angle_alpha   90.00
_cell.angle_beta   90.00
_cell.angle_gamma   90.00
#
_symmetry.space_group_name_H-M   'P 1'
#
loop_
_entity.id
_entity.type
_entity.pdbx_description
1 polymer ?
#
loop_
_entity_poly.entity_id
_entity_poly.type
_entity_poly.pdbx_seq_one_letter_code
_entity_poly.pdbx_strand_id
1 'polypeptide(L)'
;HAADWNLTANGKRDEAAIFRLLVLADPQIEGDSSLPSPDDEFIPRLIRHWENVQDFLSTLDAAIKIKDTAQTIFLEDIPFALRAARKRLDLLGNDYYLAHIYRTLSWWSRPTHVTVLGDLIGSQWVTDEEFENRGWRFWERVFGGGQRVDDDITITGEWSHGEGSKEEELEILQRYNSSWSNRIINVAGNHDIGYAGDVSRARLERFERIFGRANWDIRFAHPPLTNKSDTRPTLHIINLNDLTLDGPPLDPSIQSDSYTYVNDLLTHRSYPVEDQTSFTLLLT
;
A
#
# COMPACT_ATOMS: atom_id res chain seq x y z
N HIS A 1 21.74 -2.79 -22.31
CA HIS A 1 21.30 -2.82 -23.73
C HIS A 1 20.04 -3.66 -23.83
N ALA A 2 18.86 -3.03 -23.81
CA ALA A 2 17.59 -3.71 -24.00
C ALA A 2 17.26 -3.74 -25.50
N ALA A 3 16.80 -4.88 -26.00
CA ALA A 3 16.42 -5.07 -27.39
C ALA A 3 15.14 -4.26 -27.72
N ASP A 4 15.22 -3.44 -28.77
CA ASP A 4 14.10 -2.69 -29.35
C ASP A 4 13.19 -3.66 -30.12
N TRP A 5 12.11 -4.15 -29.48
CA TRP A 5 11.13 -5.02 -30.13
C TRP A 5 9.97 -4.27 -30.81
N ASN A 6 10.02 -2.93 -30.90
CA ASN A 6 8.96 -2.10 -31.51
C ASN A 6 9.24 -1.79 -32.99
N LEU A 7 9.41 -2.81 -33.83
CA LEU A 7 9.41 -2.65 -35.29
C LEU A 7 8.11 -3.20 -35.87
N THR A 8 7.23 -2.32 -36.35
CA THR A 8 6.13 -2.70 -37.24
C THR A 8 6.65 -2.89 -38.67
N ALA A 9 5.87 -3.56 -39.51
CA ALA A 9 6.18 -3.85 -40.92
C ALA A 9 6.49 -2.61 -41.79
N ASN A 10 6.25 -1.39 -41.29
CA ASN A 10 6.52 -0.12 -41.96
C ASN A 10 7.74 0.65 -41.42
N GLY A 11 8.55 0.08 -40.52
CA GLY A 11 9.81 0.68 -40.07
C GLY A 11 9.68 1.95 -39.22
N LYS A 12 8.47 2.33 -38.79
CA LYS A 12 8.26 3.36 -37.77
C LYS A 12 8.23 2.70 -36.39
N ARG A 13 9.02 3.21 -35.44
CA ARG A 13 8.90 2.84 -34.02
C ARG A 13 7.52 3.25 -33.53
N ASP A 14 6.73 2.30 -33.03
CA ASP A 14 5.51 2.64 -32.29
C ASP A 14 5.92 3.42 -31.03
N GLU A 15 5.52 4.70 -30.98
CA GLU A 15 5.73 5.54 -29.81
C GLU A 15 4.82 5.07 -28.67
N ALA A 16 5.41 4.62 -27.57
CA ALA A 16 4.66 4.16 -26.39
C ALA A 16 3.72 5.25 -25.86
N ALA A 17 2.47 4.92 -25.52
CA ALA A 17 1.44 5.88 -25.10
C ALA A 17 1.92 6.88 -24.02
N ILE A 18 1.45 8.14 -24.05
CA ILE A 18 1.84 9.19 -23.09
C ILE A 18 1.51 8.82 -21.63
N PHE A 19 0.44 8.06 -21.43
CA PHE A 19 -0.01 7.53 -20.15
C PHE A 19 -0.10 6.00 -20.22
N ARG A 20 0.47 5.32 -19.23
CA ARG A 20 0.46 3.86 -19.09
C ARG A 20 0.35 3.55 -17.60
N LEU A 21 -0.78 3.00 -17.19
CA LEU A 21 -1.04 2.62 -15.80
C LEU A 21 -0.77 1.13 -15.61
N LEU A 22 0.15 0.79 -14.71
CA LEU A 22 0.27 -0.57 -14.21
C LEU A 22 -0.59 -0.68 -12.94
N VAL A 23 -1.52 -1.63 -12.96
CA VAL A 23 -2.44 -1.90 -11.85
C VAL A 23 -2.04 -3.23 -11.21
N LEU A 24 -1.88 -3.22 -9.89
CA LEU A 24 -1.64 -4.41 -9.07
C LEU A 24 -2.72 -4.44 -8.00
N ALA A 25 -3.48 -5.52 -7.89
CA ALA A 25 -4.57 -5.61 -6.92
C ALA A 25 -4.23 -6.62 -5.84
N ASP A 26 -4.72 -6.34 -4.62
CA ASP A 26 -4.75 -7.30 -3.51
C ASP A 26 -3.40 -8.01 -3.25
N PRO A 27 -2.31 -7.27 -2.99
CA PRO A 27 -1.04 -7.89 -2.65
C PRO A 27 -1.07 -8.56 -1.26
N GLN A 28 -1.98 -8.12 -0.38
CA GLN A 28 -2.25 -8.64 0.95
C GLN A 28 -1.01 -9.09 1.71
N ILE A 29 -0.16 -8.14 2.13
CA ILE A 29 1.06 -8.49 2.88
C ILE A 29 0.66 -9.16 4.21
N GLU A 30 0.88 -10.47 4.24
CA GLU A 30 0.66 -11.32 5.40
C GLU A 30 1.59 -10.98 6.54
N GLY A 31 1.15 -11.24 7.76
CA GLY A 31 1.90 -10.91 8.96
C GLY A 31 2.40 -12.04 9.83
N ASP A 32 3.02 -11.60 10.92
CA ASP A 32 3.61 -12.44 11.94
C ASP A 32 2.70 -12.74 13.13
N SER A 33 1.40 -12.41 13.07
CA SER A 33 0.47 -12.60 14.18
C SER A 33 0.31 -14.06 14.66
N SER A 34 0.83 -15.03 13.88
CA SER A 34 0.93 -16.44 14.24
C SER A 34 2.34 -16.89 14.68
N LEU A 35 3.33 -15.99 14.66
CA LEU A 35 4.65 -16.18 15.23
C LEU A 35 4.60 -15.98 16.75
N PRO A 36 5.52 -16.61 17.49
CA PRO A 36 5.65 -16.36 18.93
C PRO A 36 5.92 -14.90 19.23
N SER A 37 5.36 -14.43 20.35
CA SER A 37 5.79 -13.18 20.98
C SER A 37 7.29 -13.25 21.31
N PRO A 38 8.00 -12.12 21.46
CA PRO A 38 9.41 -12.11 21.84
C PRO A 38 9.69 -12.96 23.09
N ASP A 39 8.80 -12.94 24.07
CA ASP A 39 8.93 -13.74 25.29
C ASP A 39 8.64 -15.23 25.07
N ASP A 40 7.88 -15.61 24.04
CA ASP A 40 7.56 -17.00 23.70
C ASP A 40 8.48 -17.60 22.64
N GLU A 41 9.51 -16.86 22.22
CA GLU A 41 10.55 -17.39 21.35
C GLU A 41 11.35 -18.52 22.02
N PHE A 42 12.04 -19.30 21.19
CA PHE A 42 12.72 -20.51 21.64
C PHE A 42 13.78 -20.23 22.72
N ILE A 43 14.57 -19.17 22.58
CA ILE A 43 15.65 -18.86 23.54
C ILE A 43 15.10 -18.41 24.90
N PRO A 44 14.15 -17.46 24.99
CA PRO A 44 13.52 -17.10 26.27
C PRO A 44 12.83 -18.27 26.96
N ARG A 45 12.16 -19.17 26.21
CA ARG A 45 11.60 -20.41 26.78
C ARG A 45 12.67 -21.30 27.38
N LEU A 46 13.79 -21.51 26.67
CA LEU A 46 14.91 -22.28 27.20
C LEU A 46 15.51 -21.68 28.47
N ILE A 47 15.62 -20.35 28.54
CA ILE A 47 16.09 -19.66 29.76
C ILE A 47 15.13 -19.91 30.91
N ARG A 48 13.81 -19.78 30.71
CA ARG A 48 12.81 -20.07 31.75
C ARG A 48 12.84 -21.53 32.18
N HIS A 49 12.99 -22.47 31.24
CA HIS A 49 13.15 -23.89 31.57
C HIS A 49 14.40 -24.12 32.43
N TRP A 50 15.50 -23.42 32.14
CA TRP A 50 16.73 -23.50 32.92
C TRP A 50 16.57 -22.95 34.34
N GLU A 51 15.95 -21.77 34.49
CA GLU A 51 15.64 -21.18 35.80
C GLU A 51 14.74 -22.11 36.63
N ASN A 52 13.68 -22.64 36.02
CA ASN A 52 12.80 -23.60 36.67
C ASN A 52 13.57 -24.86 37.11
N VAL A 53 14.46 -25.38 36.26
CA VAL A 53 15.30 -26.53 36.62
C VAL A 53 16.12 -26.24 37.86
N GLN A 54 16.77 -25.09 37.95
CA GLN A 54 17.58 -24.69 39.11
C GLN A 54 16.75 -24.69 40.40
N ASP A 55 15.50 -24.22 40.36
CA ASP A 55 14.62 -24.10 41.52
C ASP A 55 14.21 -25.44 42.14
N PHE A 56 14.11 -26.51 41.34
CA PHE A 56 13.70 -27.83 41.85
C PHE A 56 14.83 -28.84 42.02
N LEU A 57 16.09 -28.48 41.74
CA LEU A 57 17.25 -29.37 41.92
C LEU A 57 17.40 -29.88 43.37
N SER A 58 16.93 -29.13 44.36
CA SER A 58 16.98 -29.51 45.77
C SER A 58 15.76 -30.32 46.25
N THR A 59 14.84 -30.69 45.35
CA THR A 59 13.61 -31.42 45.70
C THR A 59 13.75 -32.93 45.48
N LEU A 60 13.01 -33.74 46.24
CA LEU A 60 13.02 -35.20 46.13
C LEU A 60 12.59 -35.70 44.73
N ASP A 61 11.78 -34.90 44.02
CA ASP A 61 11.23 -35.24 42.70
C ASP A 61 12.05 -34.65 41.54
N ALA A 62 13.27 -34.16 41.79
CA ALA A 62 14.08 -33.46 40.79
C ALA A 62 14.24 -34.25 39.49
N ALA A 63 14.53 -35.56 39.56
CA ALA A 63 14.72 -36.40 38.37
C ALA A 63 13.46 -36.47 37.47
N ILE A 64 12.26 -36.49 38.07
CA ILE A 64 10.99 -36.52 37.34
C ILE A 64 10.77 -35.17 36.66
N LYS A 65 10.96 -34.07 37.40
CA LYS A 65 10.77 -32.71 36.86
C LYS A 65 11.78 -32.34 35.75
N ILE A 66 13.03 -32.80 35.86
CA ILE A 66 14.03 -32.66 34.78
C ILE A 66 13.55 -33.42 33.54
N LYS A 67 13.08 -34.66 33.70
CA LYS A 67 12.58 -35.48 32.59
C LYS A 67 11.38 -34.81 31.93
N ASP A 68 10.41 -34.33 32.70
CA ASP A 68 9.23 -33.65 32.19
C ASP A 68 9.61 -32.36 31.43
N THR A 69 10.53 -31.56 31.97
CA THR A 69 11.06 -30.36 31.30
C THR A 69 11.74 -30.71 29.97
N ALA A 70 12.56 -31.76 29.96
CA ALA A 70 13.20 -32.24 28.74
C ALA A 70 12.15 -32.72 27.72
N GLN A 71 11.11 -33.42 28.16
CA GLN A 71 10.00 -33.82 27.30
C GLN A 71 9.27 -32.61 26.70
N THR A 72 8.99 -31.56 27.49
CA THR A 72 8.39 -30.31 26.98
C THR A 72 9.28 -29.66 25.91
N ILE A 73 10.59 -29.53 26.15
CA ILE A 73 11.51 -28.95 25.17
C ILE A 73 11.50 -29.73 23.84
N PHE A 74 11.57 -31.06 23.91
CA PHE A 74 11.65 -31.90 22.71
C PHE A 74 10.31 -32.05 21.97
N LEU A 75 9.19 -32.16 22.70
CA LEU A 75 7.88 -32.45 22.12
C LEU A 75 7.09 -31.18 21.79
N GLU A 76 7.37 -30.05 22.45
CA GLU A 76 6.63 -28.81 22.29
C GLU A 76 7.50 -27.69 21.74
N ASP A 77 8.58 -27.31 22.43
CA ASP A 77 9.37 -26.12 22.10
C ASP A 77 10.06 -26.23 20.75
N ILE A 78 10.77 -27.33 20.50
CA ILE A 78 11.51 -27.55 19.25
C ILE A 78 10.53 -27.58 18.05
N PRO A 79 9.47 -28.41 18.04
CA PRO A 79 8.50 -28.40 16.94
C PRO A 79 7.83 -27.03 16.73
N PHE A 80 7.54 -26.31 17.81
CA PHE A 80 6.98 -24.96 17.73
C PHE A 80 7.95 -23.96 17.10
N ALA A 81 9.22 -23.97 17.52
CA ALA A 81 10.27 -23.13 16.92
C ALA A 81 10.48 -23.43 15.43
N LEU A 82 10.43 -24.70 15.02
CA LEU A 82 10.52 -25.09 13.61
C LEU A 82 9.33 -24.58 12.80
N ARG A 83 8.09 -24.65 13.34
CA ARG A 83 6.91 -24.07 12.68
C ARG A 83 7.02 -22.55 12.53
N ALA A 84 7.49 -21.86 13.57
CA ALA A 84 7.72 -20.42 13.52
C ALA A 84 8.78 -20.05 12.47
N ALA A 85 9.90 -20.79 12.43
CA ALA A 85 10.95 -20.58 11.42
C ALA A 85 10.43 -20.80 9.99
N ARG A 86 9.63 -21.86 9.77
CA ARG A 86 8.96 -22.10 8.49
C ARG A 86 8.04 -20.94 8.11
N LYS A 87 7.20 -20.45 9.02
CA LYS A 87 6.30 -19.32 8.74
C LYS A 87 7.10 -18.05 8.40
N ARG A 88 8.21 -17.76 9.10
CA ARG A 88 9.10 -16.64 8.73
C ARG A 88 9.66 -16.77 7.31
N LEU A 89 10.04 -17.98 6.91
CA LEU A 89 10.50 -18.26 5.55
C LEU A 89 9.35 -18.10 4.53
N ASP A 90 8.15 -18.58 4.85
CA ASP A 90 6.97 -18.45 3.99
C ASP A 90 6.62 -16.96 3.76
N LEU A 91 6.65 -16.13 4.82
CA LEU A 91 6.44 -14.68 4.72
C LEU A 91 7.50 -14.01 3.84
N LEU A 92 8.77 -14.36 4.03
CA LEU A 92 9.88 -13.85 3.21
C LEU A 92 9.69 -14.24 1.74
N GLY A 93 9.32 -15.49 1.48
CA GLY A 93 9.04 -16.01 0.15
C GLY A 93 7.90 -15.26 -0.53
N ASN A 94 6.81 -14.99 0.20
CA ASN A 94 5.67 -14.21 -0.30
C ASN A 94 6.09 -12.80 -0.72
N ASP A 95 6.83 -12.09 0.14
CA ASP A 95 7.31 -10.73 -0.16
C ASP A 95 8.12 -10.71 -1.48
N TYR A 96 9.06 -11.65 -1.63
CA TYR A 96 9.92 -11.70 -2.83
C TYR A 96 9.18 -12.21 -4.07
N TYR A 97 8.15 -13.04 -3.90
CA TYR A 97 7.27 -13.46 -4.99
C TYR A 97 6.48 -12.27 -5.54
N LEU A 98 5.86 -11.47 -4.66
CA LEU A 98 5.17 -10.23 -5.04
C LEU A 98 6.15 -9.22 -5.66
N ALA A 99 7.34 -9.07 -5.09
CA ALA A 99 8.40 -8.23 -5.65
C ALA A 99 8.78 -8.69 -7.06
N HIS A 100 8.86 -10.00 -7.31
CA HIS A 100 9.14 -10.55 -8.63
C HIS A 100 8.05 -10.19 -9.64
N ILE A 101 6.77 -10.29 -9.25
CA ILE A 101 5.63 -9.88 -10.08
C ILE A 101 5.74 -8.40 -10.43
N TYR A 102 5.86 -7.52 -9.43
CA TYR A 102 5.96 -6.08 -9.66
C TYR A 102 7.14 -5.72 -10.57
N ARG A 103 8.34 -6.23 -10.27
CA ARG A 103 9.56 -5.94 -11.05
C ARG A 103 9.44 -6.44 -12.49
N THR A 104 8.91 -7.64 -12.68
CA THR A 104 8.75 -8.22 -14.02
C THR A 104 7.74 -7.43 -14.84
N LEU A 105 6.56 -7.14 -14.28
CA LEU A 105 5.52 -6.38 -14.97
C LEU A 105 5.95 -4.93 -15.23
N SER A 106 6.56 -4.26 -14.25
CA SER A 106 7.09 -2.90 -14.40
C SER A 106 8.17 -2.84 -15.48
N TRP A 107 9.09 -3.82 -15.51
CA TRP A 107 10.13 -3.90 -16.52
C TRP A 107 9.56 -4.09 -17.94
N TRP A 108 8.58 -4.98 -18.11
CA TRP A 108 7.96 -5.26 -19.41
C TRP A 108 7.04 -4.13 -19.89
N SER A 109 6.17 -3.62 -19.02
CA SER A 109 5.13 -2.64 -19.39
C SER A 109 5.64 -1.20 -19.41
N ARG A 110 6.77 -0.92 -18.75
CA ARG A 110 7.39 0.41 -18.64
C ARG A 110 6.35 1.49 -18.30
N PRO A 111 5.61 1.35 -17.19
CA PRO A 111 4.49 2.22 -16.88
C PRO A 111 4.94 3.67 -16.67
N THR A 112 4.03 4.62 -16.85
CA THR A 112 4.25 6.01 -16.39
C THR A 112 3.70 6.24 -14.99
N HIS A 113 2.71 5.44 -14.58
CA HIS A 113 2.07 5.46 -13.27
C HIS A 113 1.83 4.03 -12.79
N VAL A 114 1.92 3.81 -11.49
CA VAL A 114 1.62 2.52 -10.85
C VAL A 114 0.56 2.76 -9.79
N THR A 115 -0.44 1.87 -9.74
CA THR A 115 -1.43 1.85 -8.67
C THR A 115 -1.51 0.47 -8.04
N VAL A 116 -1.73 0.46 -6.73
CA VAL A 116 -2.02 -0.74 -5.93
C VAL A 116 -3.42 -0.61 -5.38
N LEU A 117 -4.29 -1.53 -5.79
CA LEU A 117 -5.73 -1.49 -5.49
C LEU A 117 -6.06 -2.40 -4.31
N GLY A 118 -6.43 -1.76 -3.19
CA GLY A 118 -7.08 -2.41 -2.06
C GLY A 118 -6.26 -3.50 -1.38
N ASP A 119 -6.61 -3.76 -0.13
CA ASP A 119 -6.09 -4.86 0.69
C ASP A 119 -4.57 -4.96 0.61
N LEU A 120 -3.91 -3.82 0.76
CA LEU A 120 -2.46 -3.73 0.72
C LEU A 120 -1.87 -4.60 1.81
N ILE A 121 -2.40 -4.46 3.03
CA ILE A 121 -2.01 -5.20 4.22
C ILE A 121 -3.23 -5.53 5.09
N GLY A 122 -3.24 -6.69 5.73
CA GLY A 122 -4.26 -7.00 6.73
C GLY A 122 -4.04 -6.20 8.02
N SER A 123 -4.70 -5.06 8.19
CA SER A 123 -4.53 -4.17 9.36
C SER A 123 -5.54 -4.46 10.48
N GLN A 124 -6.66 -5.11 10.16
CA GLN A 124 -7.65 -5.47 11.16
C GLN A 124 -7.03 -6.47 12.16
N TRP A 125 -7.12 -6.14 13.46
CA TRP A 125 -6.63 -6.99 14.55
C TRP A 125 -5.10 -7.16 14.64
N VAL A 126 -4.33 -6.18 14.16
CA VAL A 126 -2.85 -6.15 14.36
C VAL A 126 -2.42 -4.97 15.22
N THR A 127 -1.31 -5.14 15.93
CA THR A 127 -0.64 -4.06 16.67
C THR A 127 -0.05 -3.03 15.71
N ASP A 128 0.23 -1.83 16.20
CA ASP A 128 0.87 -0.80 15.38
C ASP A 128 2.29 -1.23 14.96
N GLU A 129 3.03 -1.94 15.81
CA GLU A 129 4.34 -2.49 15.45
C GLU A 129 4.27 -3.44 14.25
N GLU A 130 3.31 -4.36 14.22
CA GLU A 130 3.15 -5.28 13.10
C GLU A 130 2.62 -4.56 11.84
N PHE A 131 1.78 -3.54 12.01
CA PHE A 131 1.37 -2.67 10.91
C PHE A 131 2.58 -1.97 10.25
N GLU A 132 3.46 -1.39 11.06
CA GLU A 132 4.69 -0.72 10.61
C GLU A 132 5.63 -1.70 9.91
N ASN A 133 5.80 -2.90 10.47
CA ASN A 133 6.64 -3.94 9.88
C ASN A 133 6.10 -4.39 8.51
N ARG A 134 4.77 -4.53 8.35
CA ARG A 134 4.14 -4.79 7.05
C ARG A 134 4.33 -3.64 6.08
N GLY A 135 4.14 -2.40 6.52
CA GLY A 135 4.39 -1.20 5.73
C GLY A 135 5.84 -1.10 5.25
N TRP A 136 6.79 -1.39 6.12
CA TRP A 136 8.21 -1.45 5.78
C TRP A 136 8.49 -2.54 4.73
N ARG A 137 7.93 -3.75 4.88
CA ARG A 137 8.08 -4.81 3.87
C ARG A 137 7.43 -4.46 2.53
N PHE A 138 6.28 -3.80 2.56
CA PHE A 138 5.61 -3.30 1.36
C PHE A 138 6.55 -2.38 0.56
N TRP A 139 7.12 -1.36 1.21
CA TRP A 139 7.97 -0.38 0.53
C TRP A 139 9.38 -0.88 0.21
N GLU A 140 10.03 -1.60 1.14
CA GLU A 140 11.45 -1.97 0.99
C GLU A 140 11.64 -3.30 0.26
N ARG A 141 10.68 -4.22 0.31
CA ARG A 141 10.79 -5.54 -0.35
C ARG A 141 9.95 -5.61 -1.61
N VAL A 142 8.64 -5.45 -1.49
CA VAL A 142 7.68 -5.68 -2.58
C VAL A 142 7.81 -4.59 -3.65
N PHE A 143 7.62 -3.35 -3.24
CA PHE A 143 7.67 -2.16 -4.08
C PHE A 143 8.99 -1.40 -3.96
N GLY A 144 10.10 -2.11 -3.73
CA GLY A 144 11.43 -1.54 -3.54
C GLY A 144 11.79 -0.47 -4.58
N GLY A 145 12.11 0.74 -4.12
CA GLY A 145 12.39 1.91 -4.95
C GLY A 145 11.16 2.76 -5.31
N GLY A 146 9.96 2.26 -4.99
CA GLY A 146 8.72 3.01 -5.01
C GLY A 146 8.61 3.97 -3.84
N GLN A 147 7.75 4.98 -3.99
CA GLN A 147 7.51 6.02 -3.01
C GLN A 147 6.00 6.28 -2.90
N ARG A 148 5.57 6.64 -1.69
CA ARG A 148 4.22 7.16 -1.43
C ARG A 148 3.99 8.42 -2.26
N VAL A 149 2.73 8.67 -2.65
CA VAL A 149 2.36 10.00 -3.17
C VAL A 149 2.45 11.00 -2.02
N ASP A 150 3.15 12.12 -2.22
CA ASP A 150 3.37 13.12 -1.18
C ASP A 150 2.08 13.90 -0.92
N ASP A 151 1.77 14.18 0.34
CA ASP A 151 0.54 14.89 0.73
C ASP A 151 0.48 16.28 0.07
N ASP A 152 1.62 16.95 -0.13
CA ASP A 152 1.68 18.27 -0.77
C ASP A 152 1.19 18.27 -2.23
N ILE A 153 1.37 17.16 -2.93
CA ILE A 153 0.95 16.99 -4.34
C ILE A 153 -0.56 16.70 -4.42
N THR A 154 -1.14 16.21 -3.33
CA THR A 154 -2.56 15.88 -3.18
C THR A 154 -3.43 17.06 -2.72
N ILE A 155 -2.84 18.25 -2.56
CA ILE A 155 -3.46 19.45 -1.97
C ILE A 155 -4.59 20.06 -2.81
N THR A 156 -4.89 19.58 -4.03
CA THR A 156 -6.13 20.01 -4.72
C THR A 156 -7.36 19.77 -3.81
N GLY A 157 -7.28 18.77 -2.92
CA GLY A 157 -8.24 18.46 -1.86
C GLY A 157 -8.38 19.46 -0.71
N GLU A 158 -7.34 20.20 -0.35
CA GLU A 158 -7.21 20.73 1.02
C GLU A 158 -7.24 22.25 1.14
N TRP A 159 -6.66 23.06 0.24
CA TRP A 159 -6.67 24.53 0.37
C TRP A 159 -6.66 25.28 -0.98
N SER A 160 -7.81 25.81 -1.42
CA SER A 160 -7.86 26.98 -2.32
C SER A 160 -9.26 27.61 -2.45
N HIS A 161 -9.86 27.98 -1.32
CA HIS A 161 -10.93 29.01 -1.29
C HIS A 161 -10.47 30.32 -0.65
N GLY A 162 -9.16 30.64 -0.77
CA GLY A 162 -8.62 31.96 -0.47
C GLY A 162 -8.41 32.77 -1.75
N GLU A 163 -8.98 33.97 -1.82
CA GLU A 163 -8.75 34.95 -2.89
C GLU A 163 -7.24 35.14 -3.15
N GLY A 164 -6.76 34.63 -4.28
CA GLY A 164 -5.34 34.69 -4.65
C GLY A 164 -4.77 33.39 -5.23
N SER A 165 -5.62 32.52 -5.82
CA SER A 165 -5.16 31.33 -6.53
C SER A 165 -4.18 31.72 -7.62
N LYS A 166 -2.90 31.43 -7.39
CA LYS A 166 -1.96 31.25 -8.49
C LYS A 166 -2.58 30.17 -9.38
N GLU A 167 -2.66 30.41 -10.68
CA GLU A 167 -2.96 29.32 -11.63
C GLU A 167 -2.00 28.18 -11.30
N GLU A 168 -2.52 27.09 -10.75
CA GLU A 168 -1.72 25.90 -10.52
C GLU A 168 -1.29 25.39 -11.90
N GLU A 169 0.00 25.56 -12.19
CA GLU A 169 0.59 25.03 -13.40
C GLU A 169 0.47 23.50 -13.34
N LEU A 170 -0.49 22.96 -14.10
CA LEU A 170 -0.76 21.53 -14.14
C LEU A 170 0.52 20.76 -14.46
N GLU A 171 0.71 19.62 -13.81
CA GLU A 171 1.86 18.77 -14.12
C GLU A 171 1.73 18.19 -15.54
N ILE A 172 2.83 18.17 -16.28
CA ILE A 172 2.81 17.74 -17.68
C ILE A 172 3.06 16.24 -17.75
N LEU A 173 2.19 15.50 -18.45
CA LEU A 173 2.40 14.09 -18.71
C LEU A 173 3.71 13.87 -19.48
N GLN A 174 4.57 13.01 -18.95
CA GLN A 174 5.83 12.66 -19.57
C GLN A 174 5.80 11.22 -20.08
N ARG A 175 6.03 11.04 -21.38
CA ARG A 175 6.07 9.72 -22.03
C ARG A 175 7.16 8.81 -21.45
N TYR A 176 8.29 9.43 -21.08
CA TYR A 176 9.49 8.81 -20.55
C TYR A 176 9.98 9.62 -19.35
N ASN A 177 10.62 8.96 -18.39
CA ASN A 177 11.20 9.58 -17.19
C ASN A 177 10.21 10.41 -16.35
N SER A 178 8.94 10.01 -16.34
CA SER A 178 7.93 10.62 -15.47
C SER A 178 8.38 10.58 -14.01
N SER A 179 8.25 11.71 -13.31
CA SER A 179 8.31 11.87 -11.85
C SER A 179 7.39 10.91 -11.11
N TRP A 180 6.36 10.39 -11.78
CA TRP A 180 5.39 9.43 -11.23
C TRP A 180 5.74 7.96 -11.46
N SER A 181 6.80 7.67 -12.21
CA SER A 181 7.15 6.28 -12.54
C SER A 181 7.51 5.42 -11.32
N ASN A 182 7.93 6.05 -10.23
CA ASN A 182 8.19 5.41 -8.93
C ASN A 182 7.21 5.83 -7.84
N ARG A 183 6.21 6.68 -8.12
CA ARG A 183 5.16 7.02 -7.17
C ARG A 183 4.06 5.97 -7.28
N ILE A 184 3.77 5.29 -6.18
CA ILE A 184 2.75 4.23 -6.13
C ILE A 184 1.48 4.84 -5.56
N ILE A 185 0.42 4.85 -6.37
CA ILE A 185 -0.91 5.28 -5.95
C ILE A 185 -1.54 4.12 -5.18
N ASN A 186 -1.78 4.30 -3.90
CA ASN A 186 -2.37 3.26 -3.07
C ASN A 186 -3.85 3.57 -2.80
N VAL A 187 -4.73 2.62 -3.13
CA VAL A 187 -6.16 2.70 -2.84
C VAL A 187 -6.43 1.85 -1.61
N ALA A 188 -7.15 2.40 -0.62
CA ALA A 188 -7.47 1.66 0.60
C ALA A 188 -8.47 0.53 0.34
N GLY A 189 -8.26 -0.65 0.92
CA GLY A 189 -9.23 -1.74 0.95
C GLY A 189 -9.85 -1.97 2.34
N ASN A 190 -10.87 -2.82 2.39
CA ASN A 190 -11.59 -3.12 3.62
C ASN A 190 -10.70 -3.81 4.67
N HIS A 191 -9.69 -4.59 4.25
CA HIS A 191 -8.72 -5.18 5.17
C HIS A 191 -7.68 -4.17 5.68
N ASP A 192 -7.48 -3.06 4.96
CA ASP A 192 -6.55 -2.00 5.35
C ASP A 192 -7.13 -1.05 6.41
N ILE A 193 -8.40 -0.67 6.29
CA ILE A 193 -8.98 0.34 7.20
C ILE A 193 -10.32 -0.05 7.83
N GLY A 194 -10.99 -1.09 7.34
CA GLY A 194 -12.38 -1.42 7.68
C GLY A 194 -13.36 -1.07 6.55
N TYR A 195 -14.62 -1.47 6.72
CA TYR A 195 -15.73 -1.12 5.84
C TYR A 195 -16.84 -0.45 6.66
N ALA A 196 -17.34 0.71 6.24
CA ALA A 196 -18.40 1.47 6.90
C ALA A 196 -18.21 1.56 8.43
N GLY A 197 -19.02 0.82 9.19
CA GLY A 197 -18.98 0.75 10.66
C GLY A 197 -17.72 0.13 11.27
N ASP A 198 -16.82 -0.44 10.47
CA ASP A 198 -15.53 -0.96 10.94
C ASP A 198 -14.37 0.04 10.74
N VAL A 199 -14.60 1.14 10.02
CA VAL A 199 -13.57 2.17 9.82
C VAL A 199 -13.40 2.99 11.10
N SER A 200 -12.15 3.19 11.53
CA SER A 200 -11.82 4.05 12.67
C SER A 200 -10.76 5.08 12.28
N ARG A 201 -10.77 6.22 12.97
CA ARG A 201 -9.83 7.32 12.74
C ARG A 201 -8.37 6.86 12.88
N ALA A 202 -8.07 6.06 13.90
CA ALA A 202 -6.74 5.49 14.09
C ALA A 202 -6.28 4.58 12.93
N ARG A 203 -7.19 3.77 12.36
CA ARG A 203 -6.87 2.91 11.21
C ARG A 203 -6.63 3.71 9.94
N LEU A 204 -7.44 4.74 9.72
CA LEU A 204 -7.27 5.66 8.61
C LEU A 204 -5.95 6.44 8.72
N GLU A 205 -5.67 7.05 9.88
CA GLU A 205 -4.45 7.83 10.10
C GLU A 205 -3.16 7.01 9.90
N ARG A 206 -3.11 5.78 10.42
CA ARG A 206 -1.93 4.91 10.20
C ARG A 206 -1.81 4.46 8.74
N PHE A 207 -2.93 4.19 8.06
CA PHE A 207 -2.92 3.91 6.62
C PHE A 207 -2.36 5.10 5.85
N GLU A 208 -2.90 6.30 6.08
CA GLU A 208 -2.51 7.48 5.32
C GLU A 208 -1.04 7.82 5.52
N ARG A 209 -0.54 7.69 6.75
CA ARG A 209 0.87 7.91 7.07
C ARG A 209 1.82 7.00 6.28
N ILE A 210 1.47 5.73 6.04
CA ILE A 210 2.34 4.78 5.36
C ILE A 210 2.08 4.71 3.85
N PHE A 211 0.82 4.77 3.41
CA PHE A 211 0.43 4.43 2.04
C PHE A 211 -0.06 5.61 1.20
N GLY A 212 -0.47 6.71 1.80
CA GLY A 212 -0.97 7.87 1.06
C GLY A 212 -2.33 8.27 1.59
N ARG A 213 -2.72 9.54 1.44
CA ARG A 213 -4.10 9.95 1.72
C ARG A 213 -5.09 9.00 1.04
N ALA A 214 -6.16 8.68 1.75
CA ALA A 214 -7.18 7.78 1.23
C ALA A 214 -8.07 8.47 0.18
N ASN A 215 -8.26 9.79 0.32
CA ASN A 215 -9.00 10.64 -0.61
C ASN A 215 -8.11 11.78 -1.14
N TRP A 216 -7.87 11.81 -2.45
CA TRP A 216 -7.20 12.92 -3.12
C TRP A 216 -7.36 12.86 -4.65
N ASP A 217 -7.07 13.97 -5.32
CA ASP A 217 -7.08 14.04 -6.78
C ASP A 217 -5.90 14.84 -7.33
N ILE A 218 -5.58 14.66 -8.62
CA ILE A 218 -4.59 15.49 -9.33
C ILE A 218 -4.95 15.57 -10.80
N ARG A 219 -4.69 16.73 -11.42
CA ARG A 219 -4.88 16.92 -12.85
C ARG A 219 -3.54 17.11 -13.57
N PHE A 220 -3.33 16.30 -14.60
CA PHE A 220 -2.21 16.42 -15.53
C PHE A 220 -2.66 17.07 -16.83
N ALA A 221 -1.77 17.81 -17.47
CA ALA A 221 -1.95 18.30 -18.82
C ALA A 221 -1.13 17.49 -19.83
N HIS A 222 -1.73 17.21 -21.00
CA HIS A 222 -1.02 16.61 -22.13
C HIS A 222 0.08 17.56 -22.64
N PRO A 223 1.27 17.14 -23.10
CA PRO A 223 2.24 18.05 -23.73
C PRO A 223 1.65 18.91 -24.86
N PRO A 224 2.21 20.10 -25.15
CA PRO A 224 1.69 20.94 -26.23
C PRO A 224 1.60 20.19 -27.56
N LEU A 225 0.44 20.24 -28.21
CA LEU A 225 0.23 19.62 -29.51
C LEU A 225 0.87 20.51 -30.60
N THR A 226 1.86 19.98 -31.31
CA THR A 226 2.47 20.68 -32.45
C THR A 226 1.43 20.83 -33.57
N ASN A 227 0.92 22.05 -33.76
CA ASN A 227 0.02 22.50 -34.84
C ASN A 227 -1.49 22.23 -34.73
N LYS A 228 -2.15 22.67 -33.65
CA LYS A 228 -3.51 23.28 -33.64
C LYS A 228 -4.22 22.96 -32.32
N SER A 229 -4.50 24.01 -31.55
CA SER A 229 -5.63 24.24 -30.64
C SER A 229 -5.14 24.99 -29.39
N ASP A 230 -5.88 26.02 -28.95
CA ASP A 230 -5.73 26.58 -27.60
C ASP A 230 -6.19 25.57 -26.52
N THR A 231 -6.91 24.51 -26.91
CA THR A 231 -7.38 23.48 -25.98
C THR A 231 -6.34 22.38 -25.78
N ARG A 232 -6.02 22.14 -24.51
CA ARG A 232 -5.02 21.19 -24.06
C ARG A 232 -5.71 20.05 -23.31
N PRO A 233 -5.67 18.80 -23.81
CA PRO A 233 -6.28 17.69 -23.10
C PRO A 233 -5.68 17.50 -21.71
N THR A 234 -6.51 17.12 -20.74
CA THR A 234 -6.12 16.85 -19.36
C THR A 234 -6.54 15.45 -18.91
N LEU A 235 -5.77 14.90 -17.97
CA LEU A 235 -6.07 13.65 -17.26
C LEU A 235 -6.30 14.01 -15.79
N HIS A 236 -7.48 13.74 -15.26
CA HIS A 236 -7.80 13.88 -13.84
C HIS A 236 -7.76 12.51 -13.19
N ILE A 237 -6.81 12.27 -12.29
CA ILE A 237 -6.78 11.06 -11.47
C ILE A 237 -7.44 11.38 -10.14
N ILE A 238 -8.41 10.56 -9.75
CA ILE A 238 -9.11 10.65 -8.46
C ILE A 238 -8.84 9.36 -7.72
N ASN A 239 -8.18 9.44 -6.57
CA ASN A 239 -8.10 8.35 -5.59
C ASN A 239 -9.23 8.55 -4.58
N LEU A 240 -10.21 7.64 -4.60
CA LEU A 240 -11.40 7.71 -3.76
C LEU A 240 -11.43 6.50 -2.83
N ASN A 241 -11.52 6.76 -1.54
CA ASN A 241 -11.88 5.77 -0.54
C ASN A 241 -13.41 5.69 -0.45
N ASP A 242 -13.99 4.69 -1.12
CA ASP A 242 -15.44 4.46 -1.13
C ASP A 242 -15.96 3.72 0.11
N LEU A 243 -15.08 3.09 0.88
CA LEU A 243 -15.39 2.29 2.08
C LEU A 243 -16.07 3.10 3.19
N THR A 244 -15.95 4.42 3.15
CA THR A 244 -16.52 5.38 4.11
C THR A 244 -17.81 6.03 3.63
N LEU A 245 -18.23 5.79 2.39
CA LEU A 245 -19.47 6.35 1.81
C LEU A 245 -20.71 5.58 2.26
N ASP A 246 -20.55 4.30 2.57
CA ASP A 246 -21.60 3.43 3.10
C ASP A 246 -21.84 3.65 4.60
N GLY A 247 -23.02 3.24 5.07
CA GLY A 247 -23.44 3.42 6.46
C GLY A 247 -24.00 2.15 7.12
N PRO A 248 -24.18 2.18 8.45
CA PRO A 248 -23.87 3.30 9.34
C PRO A 248 -22.37 3.38 9.67
N PRO A 249 -21.76 4.59 9.75
CA PRO A 249 -20.37 4.73 10.16
C PRO A 249 -20.21 4.57 11.67
N LEU A 250 -19.03 4.11 12.12
CA LEU A 250 -18.65 4.11 13.54
C LEU A 250 -18.42 5.54 14.05
N ASP A 251 -17.71 6.33 13.25
CA ASP A 251 -17.43 7.74 13.48
C ASP A 251 -18.07 8.56 12.35
N PRO A 252 -19.17 9.29 12.61
CA PRO A 252 -19.85 10.10 11.61
C PRO A 252 -18.95 11.17 10.97
N SER A 253 -17.88 11.62 11.65
CA SER A 253 -16.98 12.62 11.10
C SER A 253 -16.20 12.09 9.88
N ILE A 254 -15.77 10.82 9.89
CA ILE A 254 -15.03 10.20 8.78
C ILE A 254 -15.89 10.16 7.51
N GLN A 255 -17.16 9.79 7.66
CA GLN A 255 -18.11 9.79 6.56
C GLN A 255 -18.40 11.23 6.09
N SER A 256 -18.56 12.19 7.02
CA SER A 256 -18.73 13.60 6.69
C SER A 256 -17.55 14.18 5.92
N ASP A 257 -16.32 13.81 6.28
CA ASP A 257 -15.09 14.23 5.59
C ASP A 257 -15.08 13.69 4.14
N SER A 258 -15.53 12.44 3.96
CA SER A 258 -15.64 11.79 2.64
C SER A 258 -16.69 12.47 1.75
N TYR A 259 -17.87 12.81 2.30
CA TYR A 259 -18.87 13.57 1.56
C TYR A 259 -18.41 15.00 1.24
N THR A 260 -17.71 15.65 2.17
CA THR A 260 -17.11 16.98 1.93
C THR A 260 -16.15 16.92 0.74
N TYR A 261 -15.25 15.93 0.73
CA TYR A 261 -14.32 15.72 -0.37
C TYR A 261 -15.02 15.50 -1.72
N VAL A 262 -16.01 14.61 -1.78
CA VAL A 262 -16.78 14.33 -3.01
C VAL A 262 -17.54 15.57 -3.49
N ASN A 263 -18.16 16.32 -2.59
CA ASN A 263 -18.89 17.54 -2.95
C ASN A 263 -17.94 18.62 -3.50
N ASP A 264 -16.78 18.82 -2.88
CA ASP A 264 -15.77 19.76 -3.38
C ASP A 264 -15.21 19.32 -4.74
N LEU A 265 -14.95 18.03 -4.90
CA LEU A 265 -14.48 17.46 -6.16
C LEU A 265 -15.47 17.73 -7.31
N LEU A 266 -16.76 17.50 -7.08
CA LEU A 266 -17.81 17.70 -8.08
C LEU A 266 -18.10 19.18 -8.35
N THR A 267 -18.05 20.03 -7.32
CA THR A 267 -18.44 21.44 -7.43
C THR A 267 -17.32 22.32 -7.97
N HIS A 268 -16.07 22.04 -7.59
CA HIS A 268 -14.96 22.96 -7.78
C HIS A 268 -13.80 22.41 -8.62
N ARG A 269 -13.58 21.08 -8.65
CA ARG A 269 -12.37 20.48 -9.24
C ARG A 269 -12.60 19.66 -10.51
N SER A 270 -13.84 19.28 -10.77
CA SER A 270 -14.23 18.51 -11.95
C SER A 270 -14.73 19.43 -13.06
N TYR A 271 -14.40 19.08 -14.30
CA TYR A 271 -14.95 19.78 -15.45
C TYR A 271 -16.37 19.28 -15.76
N PRO A 272 -17.20 20.09 -16.46
CA PRO A 272 -18.51 19.67 -16.91
C PRO A 272 -18.45 18.37 -17.71
N VAL A 273 -19.50 17.56 -17.64
CA VAL A 273 -19.55 16.26 -18.33
C VAL A 273 -19.51 16.38 -19.86
N GLU A 274 -19.83 17.56 -20.40
CA GLU A 274 -19.75 17.88 -21.81
C GLU A 274 -18.33 18.24 -22.29
N ASP A 275 -17.37 18.42 -21.37
CA ASP A 275 -15.99 18.77 -21.70
C ASP A 275 -15.25 17.59 -22.36
N GLN A 276 -14.97 17.72 -23.65
CA GLN A 276 -14.27 16.69 -24.44
C GLN A 276 -12.74 16.75 -24.31
N THR A 277 -12.22 17.66 -23.49
CA THR A 277 -10.79 17.86 -23.26
C THR A 277 -10.32 17.26 -21.94
N SER A 278 -11.22 16.75 -21.10
CA SER A 278 -10.86 16.09 -19.83
C SER A 278 -11.16 14.59 -19.91
N PHE A 279 -10.19 13.77 -19.49
CA PHE A 279 -10.43 12.36 -19.17
C PHE A 279 -10.27 12.16 -17.66
N THR A 280 -11.24 11.50 -17.03
CA THR A 280 -11.20 11.21 -15.60
C THR A 280 -10.93 9.73 -15.37
N LEU A 281 -9.89 9.44 -14.60
CA LEU A 281 -9.57 8.12 -14.07
C LEU A 281 -9.95 8.09 -12.59
N LEU A 282 -11.04 7.38 -12.26
CA LEU A 282 -11.43 7.11 -10.89
C LEU A 282 -10.80 5.79 -10.42
N LEU A 283 -10.03 5.86 -9.34
CA LEU A 283 -9.46 4.74 -8.61
C LEU A 283 -10.24 4.57 -7.31
N THR A 284 -10.76 3.38 -7.10
CA THR A 284 -11.61 3.00 -5.97
C THR A 284 -11.45 1.51 -5.70
#